data_AF-A0A9D8RUE1-F1
#
_entry.id   AF-A0A9D8RUE1-F1
#
_cell.length_a   1.000
_cell.length_b   1.000
_cell.length_c   1.000
_cell.angle_alpha   90.00
_cell.angle_beta   90.00
_cell.angle_gamma   90.00
#
_symmetry.space_group_name_H-M   'P 1'
#
loop_
_entity.id
_entity.type
_entity.pdbx_description
1 polymer ?
#
loop_
_entity_poly.entity_id
_entity_poly.type
_entity_poly.pdbx_seq_one_letter_code
_entity_poly.pdbx_strand_id
1 'polypeptide(L)'
;YHGQPVNTNFCMSNPVARKMFAEYVANYAEGHSNADYLHVWLADMQNNHCECAECQKKTASDWYIQLMNEVDAQLTQKGLKTRIVFIAYLDTTWAPELEVIKNPDRFTLLLAPITRSYEMTLPEWGVKAVPTKYKRNENIMPRDLEEYFAHFLEWKKTWGGANLSYEYHFWIHQYHDLSGLEISRRISEDVKVYKQYGINGIIEDGSQRSFFPSGLAFYTYARTLYDTSLSFEEILEDYLSHIYGEDWRDFYNYLTRVSEAIPYSALSARSNTSEAKSYLSDSVAESLSKIPEIVAEGRKLIKSHYNSKYRVQTVSVRLLELHALYLELMCDALRERFLGNYEAAAEKLERARLEMGKRELEFDRYYDHMLLFGSFNRVFDERKTVEPMLVVQ
;
A
#
# COMPACT_ATOMS: atom_id res chain seq x y z
N TYR A 1 -23.93 -3.33 -10.89
CA TYR A 1 -22.70 -3.97 -11.37
C TYR A 1 -22.43 -5.20 -10.49
N HIS A 2 -22.36 -6.41 -11.07
CA HIS A 2 -22.24 -7.71 -10.37
C HIS A 2 -23.18 -7.96 -9.18
N GLY A 3 -24.35 -7.31 -9.13
CA GLY A 3 -25.29 -7.45 -8.01
C GLY A 3 -24.82 -6.84 -6.67
N GLN A 4 -23.72 -6.09 -6.65
CA GLN A 4 -23.18 -5.47 -5.44
C GLN A 4 -23.43 -3.95 -5.44
N PRO A 5 -24.23 -3.41 -4.48
CA PRO A 5 -24.55 -1.99 -4.44
C PRO A 5 -23.31 -1.08 -4.31
N VAL A 6 -22.34 -1.48 -3.48
CA VAL A 6 -21.09 -0.71 -3.24
C VAL A 6 -20.23 -0.56 -4.50
N ASN A 7 -20.42 -1.41 -5.50
CA ASN A 7 -19.68 -1.40 -6.76
C ASN A 7 -20.45 -0.70 -7.89
N THR A 8 -21.54 0.01 -7.59
CA THR A 8 -22.38 0.64 -8.63
C THR A 8 -22.56 2.12 -8.37
N ASN A 9 -22.09 2.95 -9.31
CA ASN A 9 -22.38 4.38 -9.31
C ASN A 9 -23.80 4.65 -9.83
N PHE A 10 -24.49 5.62 -9.25
CA PHE A 10 -25.77 6.10 -9.80
C PHE A 10 -25.55 6.87 -11.10
N CYS A 11 -26.62 7.08 -11.87
CA CYS A 11 -26.57 7.89 -13.09
C CYS A 11 -26.29 9.37 -12.76
N MET A 12 -25.02 9.77 -12.84
CA MET A 12 -24.60 11.12 -12.45
C MET A 12 -25.11 12.21 -13.38
N SER A 13 -25.62 11.91 -14.58
CA SER A 13 -26.29 12.92 -15.40
C SER A 13 -27.68 13.29 -14.87
N ASN A 14 -28.28 12.51 -13.95
CA ASN A 14 -29.57 12.82 -13.35
C ASN A 14 -29.42 13.92 -12.27
N PRO A 15 -29.92 15.15 -12.49
CA PRO A 15 -29.78 16.24 -11.54
C PRO A 15 -30.54 16.02 -10.24
N VAL A 16 -31.65 15.26 -10.26
CA VAL A 16 -32.41 14.94 -9.04
C VAL A 16 -31.59 14.03 -8.13
N ALA A 17 -30.94 13.01 -8.71
CA ALA A 17 -30.10 12.10 -7.95
C ALA A 17 -28.88 12.81 -7.33
N ARG A 18 -28.19 13.67 -8.10
CA ARG A 18 -27.07 14.45 -7.56
C ARG A 18 -27.50 15.40 -6.45
N LYS A 19 -28.64 16.08 -6.61
CA LYS A 19 -29.21 16.95 -5.56
C LYS A 19 -29.50 16.16 -4.27
N MET A 20 -30.15 15.01 -4.38
CA MET A 20 -30.42 14.14 -3.22
C MET A 20 -29.13 13.70 -2.51
N PHE A 21 -28.11 13.35 -3.29
CA PHE A 21 -26.80 12.99 -2.74
C PHE A 21 -26.14 14.17 -2.01
N ALA A 22 -26.13 15.36 -2.64
CA ALA A 22 -25.53 16.55 -2.05
C ALA A 22 -26.24 16.97 -0.75
N GLU A 23 -27.57 16.91 -0.72
CA GLU A 23 -28.37 17.14 0.49
C GLU A 23 -28.06 16.11 1.58
N TYR A 24 -27.91 14.83 1.23
CA TYR A 24 -27.54 13.77 2.17
C TYR A 24 -26.18 14.03 2.81
N VAL A 25 -25.16 14.35 2.00
CA VAL A 25 -23.81 14.67 2.50
C VAL A 25 -23.85 15.88 3.44
N ALA A 26 -24.57 16.93 3.08
CA ALA A 26 -24.65 18.13 3.91
C ALA A 26 -25.42 17.90 5.21
N ASN A 27 -26.50 17.11 5.20
CA ASN A 27 -27.22 16.71 6.42
C ASN A 27 -26.35 15.82 7.32
N TYR A 28 -25.54 14.93 6.74
CA TYR A 28 -24.59 14.12 7.51
C TYR A 28 -23.55 15.02 8.20
N ALA A 29 -22.96 15.97 7.47
CA ALA A 29 -21.99 16.92 8.03
C ALA A 29 -22.58 17.80 9.14
N GLU A 30 -23.84 18.24 8.99
CA GLU A 30 -24.56 19.00 10.02
C GLU A 30 -24.73 18.20 11.32
N GLY A 31 -25.06 16.91 11.22
CA GLY A 31 -25.20 16.00 12.36
C GLY A 31 -23.87 15.59 13.01
N HIS A 32 -22.74 15.78 12.33
CA HIS A 32 -21.40 15.34 12.76
C HIS A 32 -20.41 16.51 12.74
N SER A 33 -20.74 17.60 13.43
CA SER A 33 -19.94 18.83 13.48
C SER A 33 -18.53 18.67 14.07
N ASN A 34 -18.22 17.52 14.66
CA ASN A 34 -16.89 17.16 15.15
C ASN A 34 -15.96 16.62 14.05
N ALA A 35 -16.45 16.40 12.83
CA ALA A 35 -15.64 15.97 11.70
C ALA A 35 -15.15 17.19 10.89
N ASP A 36 -13.84 17.44 10.91
CA ASP A 36 -13.21 18.51 10.10
C ASP A 36 -13.22 18.19 8.61
N TYR A 37 -13.03 16.91 8.28
CA TYR A 37 -13.00 16.38 6.92
C TYR A 37 -14.00 15.26 6.76
N LEU A 38 -14.75 15.30 5.65
CA LEU A 38 -15.61 14.22 5.21
C LEU A 38 -15.09 13.68 3.88
N HIS A 39 -14.84 12.37 3.83
CA HIS A 39 -14.42 11.70 2.62
C HIS A 39 -15.66 11.31 1.82
N VAL A 40 -15.74 11.80 0.59
CA VAL A 40 -16.85 11.49 -0.31
C VAL A 40 -16.24 10.78 -1.49
N TRP A 41 -16.41 9.45 -1.60
CA TRP A 41 -15.80 8.64 -2.64
C TRP A 41 -16.86 8.00 -3.54
N LEU A 42 -16.44 7.54 -4.72
CA LEU A 42 -17.30 6.80 -5.65
C LEU A 42 -17.29 5.30 -5.32
N ALA A 43 -18.15 4.55 -6.01
CA ALA A 43 -18.19 3.10 -5.88
C ALA A 43 -16.80 2.47 -6.11
N ASP A 44 -16.42 1.52 -5.25
CA ASP A 44 -15.08 0.93 -5.19
C ASP A 44 -14.87 -0.18 -6.25
N MET A 45 -15.04 0.19 -7.52
CA MET A 45 -14.80 -0.69 -8.66
C MET A 45 -14.53 0.12 -9.93
N GLN A 46 -13.68 -0.41 -10.82
CA GLN A 46 -13.37 0.22 -12.11
C GLN A 46 -14.45 -0.09 -13.16
N ASN A 47 -14.53 0.75 -14.17
CA ASN A 47 -15.33 0.59 -15.37
C ASN A 47 -16.81 0.32 -15.09
N ASN A 48 -17.37 0.99 -14.09
CA ASN A 48 -18.71 0.72 -13.55
C ASN A 48 -19.66 1.94 -13.63
N HIS A 49 -19.43 2.86 -14.56
CA HIS A 49 -20.20 4.08 -14.69
C HIS A 49 -21.34 3.96 -15.72
N CYS A 50 -22.38 4.81 -15.58
CA CYS A 50 -23.51 4.83 -16.52
C CYS A 50 -23.09 5.26 -17.93
N GLU A 51 -23.66 4.60 -18.95
CA GLU A 51 -23.38 4.83 -20.37
C GLU A 51 -24.53 5.51 -21.12
N CYS A 52 -25.49 6.13 -20.41
CA CYS A 52 -26.56 6.86 -21.09
C CYS A 52 -25.98 8.02 -21.92
N ALA A 53 -26.73 8.46 -22.94
CA ALA A 53 -26.27 9.49 -23.89
C ALA A 53 -25.82 10.79 -23.20
N GLU A 54 -26.41 11.15 -22.06
CA GLU A 54 -25.98 12.31 -21.28
C GLU A 54 -24.67 12.03 -20.53
N CYS A 55 -24.55 10.88 -19.84
CA CYS A 55 -23.34 10.52 -19.11
C CYS A 55 -22.09 10.42 -20.00
N GLN A 56 -22.26 10.04 -21.27
CA GLN A 56 -21.17 9.96 -22.25
C GLN A 56 -20.57 11.33 -22.64
N LYS A 57 -21.27 12.45 -22.39
CA LYS A 57 -20.79 13.80 -22.76
C LYS A 57 -19.67 14.35 -21.87
N LYS A 58 -19.36 13.67 -20.77
CA LYS A 58 -18.41 14.09 -19.72
C LYS A 58 -17.62 12.89 -19.24
N THR A 59 -16.39 13.10 -18.78
CA THR A 59 -15.59 12.04 -18.14
C THR A 59 -16.21 11.63 -16.79
N ALA A 60 -15.72 10.54 -16.18
CA ALA A 60 -16.11 10.18 -14.81
C ALA A 60 -15.75 11.31 -13.82
N SER A 61 -14.54 11.86 -13.95
CA SER A 61 -14.07 12.98 -13.12
C SER A 61 -14.90 14.25 -13.32
N ASP A 62 -15.32 14.59 -14.54
CA ASP A 62 -16.19 15.75 -14.76
C ASP A 62 -17.50 15.64 -13.96
N TRP A 63 -18.18 14.50 -14.06
CA TRP A 63 -19.42 14.28 -13.31
C TRP A 63 -19.20 14.33 -11.80
N TYR A 64 -18.06 13.80 -11.35
CA TYR A 64 -17.70 13.80 -9.95
C TYR A 64 -17.40 15.21 -9.42
N ILE A 65 -16.64 16.02 -10.17
CA ILE A 65 -16.38 17.43 -9.82
C ILE A 65 -17.67 18.24 -9.83
N GLN A 66 -18.59 17.99 -10.77
CA GLN A 66 -19.91 18.62 -10.75
C GLN A 66 -20.68 18.27 -9.47
N LEU A 67 -20.68 16.99 -9.07
CA LEU A 67 -21.29 16.55 -7.81
C LEU A 67 -20.63 17.21 -6.59
N MET A 68 -19.30 17.30 -6.55
CA MET A 68 -18.57 17.97 -5.47
C MET A 68 -18.95 19.44 -5.36
N ASN A 69 -19.05 20.17 -6.47
CA ASN A 69 -19.52 21.55 -6.48
C ASN A 69 -20.97 21.68 -5.97
N GLU A 70 -21.85 20.72 -6.25
CA GLU A 70 -23.21 20.68 -5.72
C GLU A 70 -23.22 20.39 -4.20
N VAL A 71 -22.33 19.53 -3.70
CA VAL A 71 -22.10 19.30 -2.26
C VAL A 71 -21.65 20.58 -1.55
N ASP A 72 -20.66 21.29 -2.09
CA ASP A 72 -20.18 22.56 -1.50
C ASP A 72 -21.29 23.61 -1.43
N ALA A 73 -22.14 23.70 -2.45
CA ALA A 73 -23.28 24.62 -2.44
C ALA A 73 -24.25 24.32 -1.27
N GLN A 74 -24.54 23.04 -1.00
CA GLN A 74 -25.39 22.62 0.12
C GLN A 74 -24.74 22.90 1.48
N LEU A 75 -23.45 22.58 1.64
CA LEU A 75 -22.68 22.88 2.85
C LEU A 75 -22.65 24.39 3.13
N THR A 76 -22.42 25.19 2.10
CA THR A 76 -22.38 26.65 2.19
C THR A 76 -23.75 27.23 2.54
N GLN A 77 -24.83 26.72 1.96
CA GLN A 77 -26.19 27.14 2.30
C GLN A 77 -26.53 26.89 3.78
N LYS A 78 -26.02 25.80 4.36
CA LYS A 78 -26.17 25.47 5.79
C LYS A 78 -25.14 26.14 6.70
N GLY A 79 -24.21 26.95 6.15
CA GLY A 79 -23.16 27.61 6.93
C GLY A 79 -22.10 26.66 7.51
N LEU A 80 -21.94 25.46 6.94
CA LEU A 80 -21.01 24.45 7.43
C LEU A 80 -19.57 24.69 6.94
N LYS A 81 -18.60 24.46 7.82
CA LYS A 81 -17.16 24.62 7.54
C LYS A 81 -16.45 23.32 7.20
N THR A 82 -17.15 22.18 7.30
CA THR A 82 -16.63 20.85 6.98
C THR A 82 -15.94 20.85 5.61
N ARG A 83 -14.73 20.31 5.56
CA ARG A 83 -13.95 20.14 4.31
C ARG A 83 -14.25 18.79 3.70
N ILE A 84 -14.10 18.67 2.39
CA ILE A 84 -14.35 17.43 1.64
C ILE A 84 -13.04 16.89 1.09
N VAL A 85 -12.77 15.61 1.34
CA VAL A 85 -11.74 14.86 0.62
C VAL A 85 -12.40 14.16 -0.57
N PHE A 86 -11.96 14.53 -1.77
CA PHE A 86 -12.33 13.86 -3.02
C PHE A 86 -11.11 13.15 -3.59
N ILE A 87 -11.29 12.14 -4.44
CA ILE A 87 -10.25 11.15 -4.72
C ILE A 87 -9.99 11.01 -6.23
N ALA A 88 -8.71 10.89 -6.62
CA ALA A 88 -8.27 10.41 -7.92
C ALA A 88 -7.91 8.92 -7.78
N TYR A 89 -8.90 8.08 -8.07
CA TYR A 89 -8.89 6.63 -7.85
C TYR A 89 -9.72 5.92 -8.92
N LEU A 90 -9.24 4.78 -9.41
CA LEU A 90 -9.88 4.02 -10.50
C LEU A 90 -10.17 4.94 -11.70
N ASP A 91 -11.43 5.02 -12.13
CA ASP A 91 -11.85 5.85 -13.27
C ASP A 91 -11.72 7.36 -13.06
N THR A 92 -11.50 7.81 -11.82
CA THR A 92 -11.18 9.21 -11.50
C THR A 92 -9.68 9.52 -11.47
N THR A 93 -8.84 8.54 -11.83
CA THR A 93 -7.40 8.75 -12.07
C THR A 93 -7.17 9.76 -13.20
N TRP A 94 -8.03 9.75 -14.23
CA TRP A 94 -8.01 10.75 -15.30
C TRP A 94 -8.61 12.07 -14.82
N ALA A 95 -7.89 13.17 -15.03
CA ALA A 95 -8.36 14.51 -14.67
C ALA A 95 -9.64 14.92 -15.44
N PRO A 96 -10.48 15.81 -14.88
CA PRO A 96 -11.65 16.34 -15.58
C PRO A 96 -11.21 17.16 -16.81
N GLU A 97 -11.99 17.10 -17.88
CA GLU A 97 -11.73 17.83 -19.13
C GLU A 97 -12.52 19.14 -19.22
N LEU A 98 -13.65 19.23 -18.51
CA LEU A 98 -14.65 20.30 -18.64
C LEU A 98 -14.97 20.99 -17.31
N GLU A 99 -15.09 20.22 -16.21
CA GLU A 99 -15.49 20.74 -14.91
C GLU A 99 -14.28 21.10 -14.03
N VAL A 100 -14.43 22.14 -13.22
CA VAL A 100 -13.41 22.62 -12.28
C VAL A 100 -14.04 22.84 -10.91
N ILE A 101 -13.30 22.54 -9.83
CA ILE A 101 -13.73 22.86 -8.48
C ILE A 101 -13.81 24.37 -8.30
N LYS A 102 -14.98 24.87 -7.87
CA LYS A 102 -15.25 26.30 -7.72
C LYS A 102 -14.69 26.91 -6.44
N ASN A 103 -14.53 26.10 -5.41
CA ASN A 103 -14.10 26.52 -4.08
C ASN A 103 -12.94 25.64 -3.59
N PRO A 104 -11.70 25.89 -4.01
CA PRO A 104 -10.56 25.02 -3.68
C PRO A 104 -10.32 24.84 -2.17
N ASP A 105 -10.63 25.85 -1.36
CA ASP A 105 -10.45 25.79 0.10
C ASP A 105 -11.35 24.74 0.78
N ARG A 106 -12.51 24.47 0.19
CA ARG A 106 -13.43 23.42 0.65
C ARG A 106 -12.85 22.03 0.50
N PHE A 107 -11.96 21.81 -0.47
CA PHE A 107 -11.59 20.47 -0.91
C PHE A 107 -10.12 20.11 -0.62
N THR A 108 -9.85 18.81 -0.59
CA THR A 108 -8.51 18.24 -0.61
C THR A 108 -8.52 17.04 -1.55
N LEU A 109 -7.61 17.03 -2.53
CA LEU A 109 -7.48 15.92 -3.48
C LEU A 109 -6.70 14.77 -2.84
N LEU A 110 -7.21 13.56 -2.91
CA LEU A 110 -6.54 12.34 -2.49
C LEU A 110 -6.14 11.54 -3.73
N LEU A 111 -4.84 11.44 -4.03
CA LEU A 111 -4.30 10.53 -5.03
C LEU A 111 -4.26 9.12 -4.45
N ALA A 112 -4.87 8.12 -5.09
CA ALA A 112 -4.83 6.73 -4.58
C ALA A 112 -4.28 5.77 -5.65
N PRO A 113 -2.96 5.53 -5.68
CA PRO A 113 -2.30 4.71 -6.69
C PRO A 113 -2.44 3.19 -6.43
N ILE A 114 -3.66 2.69 -6.31
CA ILE A 114 -3.98 1.31 -5.83
C ILE A 114 -3.30 0.18 -6.60
N THR A 115 -3.04 0.34 -7.91
CA THR A 115 -2.40 -0.70 -8.73
C THR A 115 -0.89 -0.55 -8.84
N ARG A 116 -0.29 0.47 -8.21
CA ARG A 116 1.15 0.70 -8.33
C ARG A 116 1.97 -0.48 -7.79
N SER A 117 3.17 -0.64 -8.33
CA SER A 117 4.22 -1.46 -7.72
C SER A 117 4.88 -0.71 -6.56
N TYR A 118 5.27 -1.46 -5.52
CA TYR A 118 6.11 -0.98 -4.41
C TYR A 118 7.56 -1.50 -4.54
N GLU A 119 7.90 -2.17 -5.65
CA GLU A 119 9.27 -2.61 -5.96
C GLU A 119 10.17 -1.46 -6.38
N MET A 120 9.61 -0.32 -6.79
CA MET A 120 10.34 0.84 -7.26
C MET A 120 9.62 2.12 -6.83
N THR A 121 10.38 3.14 -6.47
CA THR A 121 9.88 4.52 -6.35
C THR A 121 9.91 5.21 -7.72
N LEU A 122 9.62 6.51 -7.76
CA LEU A 122 9.74 7.30 -8.97
C LEU A 122 11.23 7.40 -9.40
N PRO A 123 11.55 7.17 -10.68
CA PRO A 123 12.93 7.25 -11.15
C PRO A 123 13.55 8.64 -10.99
N GLU A 124 14.88 8.71 -10.87
CA GLU A 124 15.64 9.97 -10.73
C GLU A 124 15.42 10.96 -11.87
N TRP A 125 15.11 10.47 -13.08
CA TRP A 125 14.81 11.32 -14.23
C TRP A 125 13.39 11.91 -14.22
N GLY A 126 12.62 11.66 -13.15
CA GLY A 126 11.25 12.12 -12.97
C GLY A 126 10.25 11.44 -13.88
N VAL A 127 9.09 12.08 -14.05
CA VAL A 127 7.97 11.56 -14.86
C VAL A 127 8.21 11.81 -16.35
N LYS A 128 8.35 10.72 -17.12
CA LYS A 128 8.38 10.70 -18.59
C LYS A 128 7.20 9.92 -19.17
N ALA A 129 6.52 9.11 -18.37
CA ALA A 129 5.29 8.43 -18.75
C ALA A 129 4.26 9.43 -19.30
N VAL A 130 3.54 9.02 -20.35
CA VAL A 130 2.47 9.81 -20.97
C VAL A 130 1.14 9.25 -20.45
N PRO A 131 0.27 10.09 -19.85
CA PRO A 131 -1.00 9.61 -19.33
C PRO A 131 -1.87 9.09 -20.49
N THR A 132 -2.53 7.96 -20.25
CA THR A 132 -3.46 7.40 -21.23
C THR A 132 -4.70 8.28 -21.36
N LYS A 133 -5.40 8.19 -22.49
CA LYS A 133 -6.69 8.90 -22.66
C LYS A 133 -7.80 8.14 -21.95
N TYR A 134 -8.69 8.89 -21.29
CA TYR A 134 -9.88 8.33 -20.66
C TYR A 134 -10.77 7.63 -21.69
N LYS A 135 -11.23 6.43 -21.35
CA LYS A 135 -12.26 5.69 -22.10
C LYS A 135 -13.28 5.15 -21.11
N ARG A 136 -14.52 5.65 -21.20
CA ARG A 136 -15.59 5.26 -20.30
C ARG A 136 -15.76 3.74 -20.30
N ASN A 137 -15.64 3.13 -19.12
CA ASN A 137 -15.76 1.69 -18.88
C ASN A 137 -14.79 0.79 -19.65
N GLU A 138 -13.72 1.36 -20.20
CA GLU A 138 -12.64 0.63 -20.88
C GLU A 138 -11.25 1.14 -20.43
N ASN A 139 -11.19 1.74 -19.25
CA ASN A 139 -9.96 2.25 -18.68
C ASN A 139 -9.06 1.09 -18.21
N ILE A 140 -7.76 1.25 -18.43
CA ILE A 140 -6.72 0.35 -17.92
C ILE A 140 -5.93 1.13 -16.88
N MET A 141 -5.82 0.57 -15.68
CA MET A 141 -5.16 1.24 -14.57
C MET A 141 -3.64 1.39 -14.80
N PRO A 142 -3.04 2.51 -14.35
CA PRO A 142 -1.59 2.65 -14.25
C PRO A 142 -0.96 1.52 -13.41
N ARG A 143 0.25 1.08 -13.74
CA ARG A 143 0.91 -0.07 -13.07
C ARG A 143 2.02 0.32 -12.12
N ASP A 144 2.60 1.49 -12.30
CA ASP A 144 3.68 1.98 -11.46
C ASP A 144 3.45 3.45 -11.05
N LEU A 145 4.32 3.91 -10.17
CA LEU A 145 4.21 5.26 -9.62
C LEU A 145 4.43 6.34 -10.69
N GLU A 146 5.25 6.08 -11.71
CA GLU A 146 5.53 7.04 -12.77
C GLU A 146 4.28 7.28 -13.62
N GLU A 147 3.58 6.22 -14.03
CA GLU A 147 2.32 6.31 -14.75
C GLU A 147 1.24 7.02 -13.92
N TYR A 148 1.14 6.71 -12.62
CA TYR A 148 0.21 7.43 -11.73
C TYR A 148 0.55 8.91 -11.61
N PHE A 149 1.84 9.25 -11.51
CA PHE A 149 2.27 10.64 -11.43
C PHE A 149 2.03 11.40 -12.73
N ALA A 150 2.13 10.74 -13.89
CA ALA A 150 1.74 11.33 -15.18
C ALA A 150 0.26 11.76 -15.18
N HIS A 151 -0.63 10.93 -14.63
CA HIS A 151 -2.05 11.29 -14.45
C HIS A 151 -2.25 12.36 -13.36
N PHE A 152 -1.52 12.29 -12.26
CA PHE A 152 -1.57 13.31 -11.20
C PHE A 152 -1.16 14.70 -11.71
N LEU A 153 -0.14 14.79 -12.57
CA LEU A 153 0.28 16.05 -13.17
C LEU A 153 -0.81 16.66 -14.08
N GLU A 154 -1.66 15.84 -14.72
CA GLU A 154 -2.85 16.35 -15.42
C GLU A 154 -3.87 16.93 -14.44
N TRP A 155 -4.11 16.27 -13.31
CA TRP A 155 -4.96 16.83 -12.24
C TRP A 155 -4.41 18.16 -11.72
N LYS A 156 -3.09 18.29 -11.56
CA LYS A 156 -2.45 19.54 -11.11
C LYS A 156 -2.64 20.72 -12.06
N LYS A 157 -2.98 20.51 -13.34
CA LYS A 157 -3.28 21.60 -14.29
C LYS A 157 -4.55 22.37 -13.91
N THR A 158 -5.51 21.70 -13.29
CA THR A 158 -6.79 22.30 -12.86
C THR A 158 -6.92 22.38 -11.34
N TRP A 159 -6.09 21.64 -10.59
CA TRP A 159 -6.10 21.60 -9.12
C TRP A 159 -4.87 22.25 -8.49
N GLY A 160 -5.07 23.44 -7.90
CA GLY A 160 -4.07 24.16 -7.12
C GLY A 160 -4.17 23.99 -5.59
N GLY A 161 -5.18 23.27 -5.10
CA GLY A 161 -5.45 23.14 -3.66
C GLY A 161 -4.61 22.07 -2.95
N ALA A 162 -4.94 21.85 -1.67
CA ALA A 162 -4.29 20.83 -0.85
C ALA A 162 -4.49 19.42 -1.43
N ASN A 163 -3.49 18.56 -1.27
CA ASN A 163 -3.55 17.20 -1.77
C ASN A 163 -2.75 16.21 -0.90
N LEU A 164 -3.18 14.96 -0.89
CA LEU A 164 -2.61 13.85 -0.12
C LEU A 164 -2.42 12.64 -1.04
N SER A 165 -1.54 11.71 -0.66
CA SER A 165 -1.52 10.36 -1.24
C SER A 165 -2.22 9.36 -0.30
N TYR A 166 -2.90 8.36 -0.85
CA TYR A 166 -3.40 7.19 -0.13
C TYR A 166 -2.55 5.99 -0.50
N GLU A 167 -1.71 5.54 0.42
CA GLU A 167 -0.74 4.47 0.20
C GLU A 167 -1.18 3.14 0.79
N TYR A 168 -0.42 2.09 0.46
CA TYR A 168 -0.68 0.70 0.85
C TYR A 168 0.59 -0.04 1.28
N HIS A 169 1.65 0.65 1.73
CA HIS A 169 2.91 0.00 2.14
C HIS A 169 2.64 -1.06 3.21
N PHE A 170 1.71 -0.76 4.12
CA PHE A 170 1.35 -1.60 5.27
C PHE A 170 0.14 -2.51 5.01
N TRP A 171 -0.31 -2.65 3.77
CA TRP A 171 -1.31 -3.67 3.41
C TRP A 171 -0.63 -5.03 3.18
N ILE A 172 -0.58 -5.52 1.93
CA ILE A 172 0.06 -6.80 1.60
C ILE A 172 1.58 -6.67 1.43
N HIS A 173 2.08 -5.48 1.09
CA HIS A 173 3.44 -5.28 0.64
C HIS A 173 4.47 -5.51 1.75
N GLN A 174 4.19 -5.06 2.98
CA GLN A 174 5.04 -5.35 4.14
C GLN A 174 5.31 -6.85 4.37
N TYR A 175 4.37 -7.74 4.03
CA TYR A 175 4.54 -9.18 4.28
C TYR A 175 5.40 -9.88 3.22
N HIS A 176 5.64 -9.22 2.09
CA HIS A 176 6.51 -9.70 1.02
C HIS A 176 7.97 -9.28 1.20
N ASP A 177 8.25 -8.41 2.17
CA ASP A 177 9.62 -8.10 2.61
C ASP A 177 9.90 -8.81 3.94
N LEU A 178 10.53 -9.98 3.84
CA LEU A 178 10.81 -10.81 5.01
C LEU A 178 11.89 -10.20 5.91
N SER A 179 12.65 -9.21 5.45
CA SER A 179 13.68 -8.53 6.25
C SER A 179 13.17 -7.26 6.92
N GLY A 180 12.16 -6.63 6.32
CA GLY A 180 11.68 -5.29 6.66
C GLY A 180 12.59 -4.15 6.14
N LEU A 181 13.67 -4.44 5.42
CA LEU A 181 14.62 -3.44 4.92
C LEU A 181 14.15 -2.74 3.64
N GLU A 182 13.63 -3.50 2.67
CA GLU A 182 13.23 -3.00 1.35
C GLU A 182 12.01 -2.08 1.46
N ILE A 183 10.99 -2.49 2.22
CA ILE A 183 9.80 -1.66 2.40
C ILE A 183 10.13 -0.36 3.16
N SER A 184 11.04 -0.44 4.15
CA SER A 184 11.50 0.73 4.89
C SER A 184 12.27 1.69 3.99
N ARG A 185 13.16 1.18 3.14
CA ARG A 185 13.88 1.98 2.14
C ARG A 185 12.89 2.65 1.19
N ARG A 186 11.93 1.88 0.66
CA ARG A 186 10.93 2.37 -0.29
C ARG A 186 10.09 3.50 0.28
N ILE A 187 9.64 3.38 1.52
CA ILE A 187 8.95 4.45 2.26
C ILE A 187 9.80 5.73 2.28
N SER A 188 11.10 5.62 2.59
CA SER A 188 11.96 6.81 2.63
C SER A 188 12.07 7.47 1.26
N GLU A 189 12.12 6.70 0.18
CA GLU A 189 12.22 7.21 -1.18
C GLU A 189 10.90 7.88 -1.60
N ASP A 190 9.77 7.21 -1.39
CA ASP A 190 8.45 7.71 -1.78
C ASP A 190 8.08 9.00 -1.05
N VAL A 191 8.32 9.09 0.25
CA VAL A 191 8.06 10.34 1.01
C VAL A 191 8.86 11.52 0.43
N LYS A 192 10.10 11.29 0.01
CA LYS A 192 10.96 12.32 -0.60
C LYS A 192 10.42 12.75 -1.97
N VAL A 193 10.06 11.78 -2.81
CA VAL A 193 9.42 12.03 -4.12
C VAL A 193 8.12 12.81 -3.92
N TYR A 194 7.30 12.44 -2.95
CA TYR A 194 6.00 13.06 -2.72
C TYR A 194 6.15 14.53 -2.34
N LYS A 195 7.14 14.86 -1.50
CA LYS A 195 7.49 16.24 -1.22
C LYS A 195 7.96 17.00 -2.46
N GLN A 196 8.78 16.38 -3.31
CA GLN A 196 9.27 17.01 -4.55
C GLN A 196 8.12 17.38 -5.50
N TYR A 197 7.05 16.57 -5.55
CA TYR A 197 5.87 16.79 -6.38
C TYR A 197 4.75 17.58 -5.68
N GLY A 198 4.99 18.11 -4.48
CA GLY A 198 4.05 18.98 -3.77
C GLY A 198 2.85 18.25 -3.17
N ILE A 199 3.00 16.96 -2.85
CA ILE A 199 2.04 16.21 -2.04
C ILE A 199 2.18 16.64 -0.57
N ASN A 200 1.06 17.00 0.07
CA ASN A 200 1.07 17.64 1.39
C ASN A 200 1.02 16.65 2.56
N GLY A 201 0.78 15.38 2.30
CA GLY A 201 0.70 14.34 3.32
C GLY A 201 0.28 13.01 2.73
N ILE A 202 0.24 12.00 3.59
CA ILE A 202 -0.07 10.64 3.20
C ILE A 202 -1.05 10.04 4.21
N ILE A 203 -2.03 9.30 3.70
CA ILE A 203 -2.89 8.39 4.46
C ILE A 203 -2.43 6.98 4.11
N GLU A 204 -2.22 6.14 5.11
CA GLU A 204 -1.79 4.76 4.90
C GLU A 204 -2.91 3.76 5.17
N ASP A 205 -3.06 2.81 4.25
CA ASP A 205 -3.81 1.59 4.45
C ASP A 205 -2.90 0.51 5.01
N GLY A 206 -3.35 -0.12 6.08
CA GLY A 206 -2.61 -1.26 6.59
C GLY A 206 -3.13 -1.87 7.87
N SER A 207 -2.49 -2.97 8.25
CA SER A 207 -2.77 -3.59 9.53
C SER A 207 -2.33 -2.68 10.68
N GLN A 208 -3.12 -2.68 11.76
CA GLN A 208 -2.72 -2.06 13.02
C GLN A 208 -1.51 -2.76 13.67
N ARG A 209 -1.14 -3.96 13.16
CA ARG A 209 -0.12 -4.86 13.69
C ARG A 209 0.94 -5.10 12.61
N SER A 210 1.85 -4.14 12.45
CA SER A 210 2.76 -4.03 11.28
C SER A 210 4.22 -3.72 11.70
N PHE A 211 4.69 -4.38 12.76
CA PHE A 211 6.00 -4.17 13.40
C PHE A 211 6.88 -5.44 13.38
N PHE A 212 6.59 -6.41 12.51
CA PHE A 212 7.36 -7.66 12.37
C PHE A 212 8.15 -7.68 11.06
N PRO A 213 9.47 -7.98 11.07
CA PRO A 213 10.27 -8.43 12.21
C PRO A 213 10.75 -7.29 13.13
N SER A 214 10.55 -6.03 12.74
CA SER A 214 10.79 -4.86 13.58
C SER A 214 9.90 -3.69 13.16
N GLY A 215 9.91 -2.61 13.95
CA GLY A 215 9.21 -1.37 13.64
C GLY A 215 9.94 -0.40 12.72
N LEU A 216 10.99 -0.85 12.00
CA LEU A 216 11.83 0.01 11.18
C LEU A 216 11.00 0.82 10.16
N ALA A 217 10.04 0.18 9.49
CA ALA A 217 9.23 0.83 8.46
C ALA A 217 8.43 2.03 8.99
N PHE A 218 7.77 1.87 10.15
CA PHE A 218 7.08 3.00 10.82
C PHE A 218 8.04 4.07 11.29
N TYR A 219 9.21 3.67 11.80
CA TYR A 219 10.23 4.61 12.22
C TYR A 219 10.72 5.45 11.04
N THR A 220 11.00 4.80 9.91
CA THR A 220 11.38 5.48 8.67
C THR A 220 10.29 6.41 8.19
N TYR A 221 9.02 5.99 8.23
CA TYR A 221 7.89 6.83 7.89
C TYR A 221 7.88 8.12 8.72
N ALA A 222 7.95 8.00 10.05
CA ALA A 222 7.94 9.13 10.97
C ALA A 222 9.14 10.06 10.76
N ARG A 223 10.35 9.50 10.62
CA ARG A 223 11.59 10.27 10.48
C ARG A 223 11.66 11.01 9.15
N THR A 224 11.30 10.36 8.04
CA THR A 224 11.36 10.98 6.72
C THR A 224 10.24 12.02 6.53
N LEU A 225 9.05 11.80 7.09
CA LEU A 225 8.00 12.82 7.09
C LEU A 225 8.39 14.06 7.88
N TYR A 226 9.09 13.88 9.01
CA TYR A 226 9.59 14.99 9.81
C TYR A 226 10.72 15.75 9.09
N ASP A 227 11.67 15.02 8.50
CA ASP A 227 12.81 15.58 7.78
C ASP A 227 13.23 14.74 6.57
N THR A 228 12.86 15.23 5.38
CA THR A 228 13.19 14.58 4.11
C THR A 228 14.65 14.72 3.69
N SER A 229 15.48 15.47 4.43
CA SER A 229 16.92 15.55 4.15
C SER A 229 17.69 14.34 4.66
N LEU A 230 17.15 13.60 5.63
CA LEU A 230 17.76 12.39 6.18
C LEU A 230 17.91 11.30 5.11
N SER A 231 19.09 10.69 5.01
CA SER A 231 19.28 9.46 4.24
C SER A 231 18.59 8.27 4.92
N PHE A 232 18.30 7.23 4.14
CA PHE A 232 17.75 6.01 4.71
C PHE A 232 18.76 5.34 5.64
N GLU A 233 20.04 5.39 5.28
CA GLU A 233 21.16 4.83 6.04
C GLU A 233 21.29 5.49 7.42
N GLU A 234 21.14 6.81 7.53
CA GLU A 234 21.13 7.51 8.82
C GLU A 234 19.95 7.08 9.71
N ILE A 235 18.76 6.94 9.12
CA ILE A 235 17.56 6.48 9.84
C ILE A 235 17.73 5.03 10.31
N LEU A 236 18.29 4.18 9.45
CA LEU A 236 18.53 2.77 9.72
C LEU A 236 19.56 2.60 10.84
N GLU A 237 20.70 3.29 10.79
CA GLU A 237 21.72 3.25 11.85
C GLU A 237 21.13 3.74 13.17
N ASP A 238 20.40 4.85 13.16
CA ASP A 238 19.75 5.38 14.34
C ASP A 238 18.76 4.37 14.92
N TYR A 239 17.87 3.78 14.13
CA TYR A 239 16.92 2.79 14.63
C TYR A 239 17.61 1.53 15.18
N LEU A 240 18.47 0.90 14.39
CA LEU A 240 19.08 -0.39 14.71
C LEU A 240 20.05 -0.29 15.89
N SER A 241 20.83 0.78 15.99
CA SER A 241 21.73 0.99 17.14
C SER A 241 20.96 1.09 18.47
N HIS A 242 19.76 1.67 18.48
CA HIS A 242 18.92 1.73 19.67
C HIS A 242 18.28 0.37 20.02
N ILE A 243 17.78 -0.36 19.01
CA ILE A 243 17.06 -1.62 19.27
C ILE A 243 17.95 -2.85 19.39
N TYR A 244 19.20 -2.80 18.95
CA TYR A 244 20.14 -3.92 19.04
C TYR A 244 21.44 -3.59 19.80
N GLY A 245 21.70 -2.31 20.11
CA GLY A 245 22.88 -1.93 20.88
C GLY A 245 24.15 -1.89 20.04
N GLU A 246 25.30 -2.16 20.65
CA GLU A 246 26.62 -2.03 20.00
C GLU A 246 26.78 -3.00 18.80
N ASP A 247 26.17 -4.19 18.89
CA ASP A 247 26.25 -5.25 17.87
C ASP A 247 25.16 -5.10 16.78
N TRP A 248 24.53 -3.93 16.65
CA TRP A 248 23.46 -3.71 15.68
C TRP A 248 23.86 -4.02 14.23
N ARG A 249 25.14 -3.86 13.89
CA ARG A 249 25.69 -4.16 12.56
C ARG A 249 25.64 -5.65 12.24
N ASP A 250 25.76 -6.52 13.24
CA ASP A 250 25.65 -7.97 13.06
C ASP A 250 24.18 -8.37 12.80
N PHE A 251 23.24 -7.74 13.52
CA PHE A 251 21.80 -7.92 13.26
C PHE A 251 21.39 -7.35 11.90
N TYR A 252 21.95 -6.20 11.50
CA TYR A 252 21.76 -5.65 10.17
C TYR A 252 22.26 -6.63 9.10
N ASN A 253 23.49 -7.14 9.23
CA ASN A 253 24.05 -8.13 8.31
C ASN A 253 23.19 -9.41 8.23
N TYR A 254 22.63 -9.87 9.35
CA TYR A 254 21.66 -10.97 9.36
C TYR A 254 20.42 -10.65 8.50
N LEU A 255 19.78 -9.49 8.71
CA LEU A 255 18.61 -9.08 7.95
C LEU A 255 18.92 -8.82 6.47
N THR A 256 20.09 -8.27 6.15
CA THR A 256 20.57 -8.08 4.77
C THR A 256 20.70 -9.42 4.06
N ARG A 257 21.33 -10.43 4.69
CA ARG A 257 21.44 -11.77 4.10
C ARG A 257 20.09 -12.44 3.91
N VAL A 258 19.11 -12.17 4.78
CA VAL A 258 17.72 -12.61 4.57
C VAL A 258 17.13 -11.93 3.33
N SER A 259 17.26 -10.61 3.20
CA SER A 259 16.77 -9.85 2.03
C SER A 259 17.41 -10.34 0.72
N GLU A 260 18.71 -10.62 0.72
CA GLU A 260 19.43 -11.16 -0.45
C GLU A 260 19.01 -12.60 -0.79
N ALA A 261 18.73 -13.42 0.23
CA ALA A 261 18.29 -14.81 0.04
C ALA A 261 16.87 -14.90 -0.55
N ILE A 262 16.00 -13.95 -0.19
CA ILE A 262 14.66 -13.82 -0.77
C ILE A 262 14.35 -12.35 -1.11
N PRO A 263 14.71 -11.93 -2.33
CA PRO A 263 14.44 -10.57 -2.78
C PRO A 263 12.95 -10.25 -2.73
N TYR A 264 12.61 -9.04 -2.29
CA TYR A 264 11.23 -8.54 -2.26
C TYR A 264 10.49 -8.73 -3.60
N SER A 265 11.18 -8.50 -4.72
CA SER A 265 10.64 -8.66 -6.08
C SER A 265 10.24 -10.10 -6.43
N ALA A 266 10.79 -11.11 -5.73
CA ALA A 266 10.40 -12.51 -5.93
C ALA A 266 9.03 -12.83 -5.32
N LEU A 267 8.57 -12.03 -4.35
CA LEU A 267 7.31 -12.23 -3.64
C LEU A 267 6.23 -11.20 -4.00
N SER A 268 6.64 -10.02 -4.46
CA SER A 268 5.77 -8.97 -4.96
C SER A 268 4.89 -9.48 -6.11
N ALA A 269 3.61 -9.71 -5.83
CA ALA A 269 2.64 -10.35 -6.73
C ALA A 269 2.24 -9.52 -7.97
N ARG A 270 2.98 -8.45 -8.32
CA ARG A 270 2.59 -7.48 -9.36
C ARG A 270 3.62 -7.21 -10.44
N SER A 271 4.80 -7.81 -10.40
CA SER A 271 5.66 -7.81 -11.57
C SER A 271 5.00 -8.73 -12.63
N ASN A 272 4.28 -8.08 -13.55
CA ASN A 272 3.45 -8.70 -14.60
C ASN A 272 4.10 -8.46 -15.97
N THR A 273 5.43 -8.46 -16.02
CA THR A 273 6.16 -8.56 -17.29
C THR A 273 6.09 -10.00 -17.77
N SER A 274 6.32 -10.26 -19.06
CA SER A 274 6.47 -11.63 -19.56
C SER A 274 7.62 -12.40 -18.88
N GLU A 275 8.51 -11.70 -18.16
CA GLU A 275 9.53 -12.26 -17.27
C GLU A 275 8.93 -12.83 -15.98
N ALA A 276 7.66 -12.56 -15.64
CA ALA A 276 6.92 -13.13 -14.51
C ALA A 276 6.71 -14.65 -14.58
N LYS A 277 6.92 -15.26 -15.75
CA LYS A 277 7.03 -16.72 -15.86
C LYS A 277 8.36 -17.25 -15.29
N SER A 278 9.31 -16.37 -14.95
CA SER A 278 10.58 -16.69 -14.29
C SER A 278 10.50 -16.78 -12.76
N TYR A 279 9.34 -16.54 -12.11
CA TYR A 279 9.15 -16.80 -10.66
C TYR A 279 9.13 -18.30 -10.30
N LEU A 280 9.57 -19.16 -11.21
CA LEU A 280 10.00 -20.51 -10.96
C LEU A 280 11.46 -20.57 -11.42
N SER A 281 12.31 -19.75 -10.82
CA SER A 281 13.72 -19.79 -11.12
C SER A 281 14.39 -20.70 -10.09
N ASP A 282 15.11 -21.69 -10.60
CA ASP A 282 16.01 -22.51 -9.79
C ASP A 282 16.98 -21.61 -8.99
N SER A 283 17.28 -20.39 -9.48
CA SER A 283 18.10 -19.41 -8.78
C SER A 283 17.49 -18.88 -7.46
N VAL A 284 16.18 -18.65 -7.39
CA VAL A 284 15.54 -18.22 -6.13
C VAL A 284 15.46 -19.39 -5.15
N ALA A 285 15.15 -20.59 -5.65
CA ALA A 285 15.17 -21.81 -4.83
C ALA A 285 16.59 -22.11 -4.29
N GLU A 286 17.63 -21.93 -5.09
CA GLU A 286 19.03 -22.04 -4.68
C GLU A 286 19.38 -20.99 -3.63
N SER A 287 18.95 -19.73 -3.81
CA SER A 287 19.18 -18.69 -2.80
C SER A 287 18.49 -19.02 -1.47
N LEU A 288 17.25 -19.52 -1.52
CA LEU A 288 16.49 -19.97 -0.35
C LEU A 288 17.14 -21.15 0.38
N SER A 289 17.96 -21.96 -0.29
CA SER A 289 18.70 -23.05 0.36
C SER A 289 19.72 -22.56 1.40
N LYS A 290 20.08 -21.27 1.37
CA LYS A 290 20.99 -20.63 2.33
C LYS A 290 20.29 -20.22 3.63
N ILE A 291 18.95 -20.12 3.64
CA ILE A 291 18.18 -19.65 4.80
C ILE A 291 18.46 -20.47 6.08
N PRO A 292 18.54 -21.82 6.06
CA PRO A 292 18.85 -22.58 7.26
C PRO A 292 20.18 -22.21 7.91
N GLU A 293 21.22 -21.93 7.13
CA GLU A 293 22.51 -21.48 7.63
C GLU A 293 22.43 -20.06 8.20
N ILE A 294 21.81 -19.14 7.45
CA ILE A 294 21.59 -17.74 7.88
C ILE A 294 20.82 -17.71 9.20
N VAL A 295 19.76 -18.50 9.34
CA VAL A 295 18.96 -18.59 10.57
C VAL A 295 19.77 -19.24 11.70
N ALA A 296 20.55 -20.29 11.44
CA ALA A 296 21.37 -20.92 12.49
C ALA A 296 22.40 -19.93 13.07
N GLU A 297 22.99 -19.08 12.24
CA GLU A 297 23.89 -18.01 12.68
C GLU A 297 23.14 -16.89 13.41
N GLY A 298 22.02 -16.44 12.85
CA GLY A 298 21.13 -15.47 13.50
C GLY A 298 20.69 -15.91 14.90
N ARG A 299 20.30 -17.17 15.07
CA ARG A 299 19.94 -17.75 16.39
C ARG A 299 21.08 -17.71 17.40
N LYS A 300 22.34 -17.84 16.98
CA LYS A 300 23.49 -17.70 17.89
C LYS A 300 23.60 -16.26 18.39
N LEU A 301 23.50 -15.28 17.47
CA LEU A 301 23.53 -13.86 17.77
C LEU A 301 22.35 -13.43 18.66
N ILE A 302 21.14 -13.92 18.35
CA ILE A 302 19.92 -13.67 19.11
C ILE A 302 20.09 -14.17 20.56
N LYS A 303 20.59 -15.40 20.76
CA LYS A 303 20.77 -15.98 22.09
C LYS A 303 21.80 -15.24 22.94
N SER A 304 22.86 -14.68 22.35
CA SER A 304 23.84 -13.89 23.11
C SER A 304 23.27 -12.57 23.64
N HIS A 305 22.12 -12.12 23.10
CA HIS A 305 21.47 -10.85 23.44
C HIS A 305 20.14 -10.99 24.21
N TYR A 306 19.78 -12.19 24.69
CA TYR A 306 18.54 -12.39 25.47
C TYR A 306 18.46 -11.59 26.76
N ASN A 307 19.61 -11.30 27.36
CA ASN A 307 19.73 -10.58 28.63
C ASN A 307 20.28 -9.16 28.42
N SER A 308 20.06 -8.57 27.24
CA SER A 308 20.43 -7.18 26.95
C SER A 308 19.91 -6.22 28.02
N LYS A 309 20.70 -5.18 28.30
CA LYS A 309 20.45 -4.25 29.41
C LYS A 309 19.10 -3.54 29.30
N TYR A 310 18.73 -3.13 28.09
CA TYR A 310 17.52 -2.33 27.88
C TYR A 310 16.36 -3.20 27.40
N ARG A 311 15.16 -2.92 27.93
CA ARG A 311 13.93 -3.64 27.57
C ARG A 311 13.69 -3.66 26.06
N VAL A 312 13.89 -2.53 25.38
CA VAL A 312 13.71 -2.45 23.92
C VAL A 312 14.56 -3.48 23.19
N GLN A 313 15.81 -3.65 23.60
CA GLN A 313 16.73 -4.63 23.01
C GLN A 313 16.27 -6.08 23.26
N THR A 314 15.87 -6.39 24.50
CA THR A 314 15.35 -7.73 24.81
C THR A 314 14.08 -8.07 24.04
N VAL A 315 13.20 -7.09 23.79
CA VAL A 315 11.96 -7.28 23.02
C VAL A 315 12.28 -7.48 21.54
N SER A 316 13.13 -6.65 20.96
CA SER A 316 13.51 -6.76 19.54
C SER A 316 14.21 -8.07 19.23
N VAL A 317 15.11 -8.52 20.09
CA VAL A 317 15.81 -9.81 19.94
C VAL A 317 14.85 -11.00 20.07
N ARG A 318 13.86 -10.93 20.97
CA ARG A 318 12.80 -11.96 21.07
C ARG A 318 11.91 -11.98 19.83
N LEU A 319 11.63 -10.83 19.24
CA LEU A 319 10.89 -10.75 17.98
C LEU A 319 11.69 -11.41 16.84
N LEU A 320 13.01 -11.24 16.82
CA LEU A 320 13.89 -11.93 15.88
C LEU A 320 13.95 -13.45 16.10
N GLU A 321 13.77 -13.96 17.32
CA GLU A 321 13.67 -15.42 17.54
C GLU A 321 12.42 -16.02 16.87
N LEU A 322 11.30 -15.30 16.95
CA LEU A 322 10.07 -15.68 16.24
C LEU A 322 10.22 -15.50 14.73
N HIS A 323 10.91 -14.45 14.30
CA HIS A 323 11.29 -14.25 12.90
C HIS A 323 12.14 -15.38 12.35
N ALA A 324 13.15 -15.85 13.10
CA ALA A 324 13.97 -16.99 12.72
C ALA A 324 13.14 -18.26 12.50
N LEU A 325 12.19 -18.55 13.40
CA LEU A 325 11.25 -19.66 13.22
C LEU A 325 10.36 -19.47 11.99
N TYR A 326 9.82 -18.27 11.81
CA TYR A 326 9.02 -17.90 10.66
C TYR A 326 9.78 -18.12 9.34
N LEU A 327 11.03 -17.65 9.26
CA LEU A 327 11.90 -17.84 8.10
C LEU A 327 12.17 -19.33 7.82
N GLU A 328 12.50 -20.13 8.83
CA GLU A 328 12.71 -21.57 8.67
C GLU A 328 11.51 -22.27 8.03
N LEU A 329 10.30 -21.93 8.49
CA LEU A 329 9.06 -22.56 8.04
C LEU A 329 8.61 -22.04 6.67
N MET A 330 8.56 -20.71 6.52
CA MET A 330 8.06 -20.08 5.29
C MET A 330 9.02 -20.24 4.13
N CYS A 331 10.33 -20.09 4.34
CA CYS A 331 11.30 -20.24 3.25
C CYS A 331 11.42 -21.69 2.79
N ASP A 332 11.14 -22.69 3.65
CA ASP A 332 11.06 -24.08 3.20
C ASP A 332 9.83 -24.31 2.30
N ALA A 333 8.67 -23.73 2.63
CA ALA A 333 7.48 -23.76 1.78
C ALA A 333 7.72 -23.03 0.44
N LEU A 334 8.31 -21.84 0.49
CA LEU A 334 8.65 -21.05 -0.69
C LEU A 334 9.66 -21.76 -1.58
N ARG A 335 10.68 -22.42 -1.02
CA ARG A 335 11.66 -23.18 -1.82
C ARG A 335 10.96 -24.25 -2.66
N GLU A 336 10.07 -25.05 -2.06
CA GLU A 336 9.28 -26.04 -2.82
C GLU A 336 8.40 -25.37 -3.87
N ARG A 337 7.81 -24.21 -3.54
CA ARG A 337 6.98 -23.44 -4.48
C ARG A 337 7.77 -22.96 -5.69
N PHE A 338 9.02 -22.52 -5.51
CA PHE A 338 9.91 -22.08 -6.58
C PHE A 338 10.48 -23.24 -7.41
N LEU A 339 10.63 -24.42 -6.81
CA LEU A 339 10.99 -25.68 -7.51
C LEU A 339 9.83 -26.30 -8.29
N GLY A 340 8.61 -25.77 -8.17
CA GLY A 340 7.40 -26.32 -8.79
C GLY A 340 6.80 -27.52 -8.05
N ASN A 341 7.24 -27.80 -6.82
CA ASN A 341 6.71 -28.87 -5.97
C ASN A 341 5.47 -28.37 -5.20
N TYR A 342 4.38 -28.06 -5.91
CA TYR A 342 3.24 -27.31 -5.37
C TYR A 342 2.53 -27.99 -4.19
N GLU A 343 2.32 -29.30 -4.24
CA GLU A 343 1.69 -30.05 -3.14
C GLU A 343 2.53 -29.97 -1.86
N ALA A 344 3.84 -30.25 -1.97
CA ALA A 344 4.77 -30.13 -0.85
C ALA A 344 4.85 -28.67 -0.34
N ALA A 345 4.80 -27.69 -1.23
CA ALA A 345 4.78 -26.27 -0.88
C ALA A 345 3.53 -25.90 -0.06
N ALA A 346 2.35 -26.38 -0.47
CA ALA A 346 1.09 -26.15 0.22
C ALA A 346 1.06 -26.81 1.61
N GLU A 347 1.52 -28.05 1.73
CA GLU A 347 1.64 -28.74 3.03
C GLU A 347 2.57 -28.00 3.99
N LYS A 348 3.73 -27.53 3.49
CA LYS A 348 4.70 -26.77 4.28
C LYS A 348 4.16 -25.39 4.67
N LEU A 349 3.44 -24.71 3.78
CA LEU A 349 2.79 -23.43 4.09
C LEU A 349 1.75 -23.60 5.19
N GLU A 350 0.92 -24.64 5.11
CA GLU A 350 -0.07 -24.94 6.14
C GLU A 350 0.59 -25.28 7.47
N ARG A 351 1.69 -26.04 7.45
CA ARG A 351 2.50 -26.28 8.64
C ARG A 351 3.04 -24.97 9.23
N ALA A 352 3.56 -24.07 8.39
CA ALA A 352 4.05 -22.76 8.82
C ALA A 352 2.92 -21.95 9.48
N ARG A 353 1.73 -21.93 8.87
CA ARG A 353 0.54 -21.27 9.40
C ARG A 353 0.16 -21.81 10.77
N LEU A 354 0.06 -23.13 10.92
CA LEU A 354 -0.31 -23.76 12.19
C LEU A 354 0.73 -23.54 13.28
N GLU A 355 2.02 -23.64 12.96
CA GLU A 355 3.10 -23.44 13.94
C GLU A 355 3.21 -21.98 14.41
N MET A 356 3.04 -21.02 13.50
CA MET A 356 2.99 -19.60 13.87
C MET A 356 1.71 -19.27 14.64
N GLY A 357 0.57 -19.85 14.26
CA GLY A 357 -0.72 -19.65 14.93
C GLY A 357 -0.73 -20.14 16.37
N LYS A 358 -0.04 -21.26 16.68
CA LYS A 358 0.14 -21.73 18.08
C LYS A 358 0.82 -20.70 18.98
N ARG A 359 1.58 -19.77 18.39
CA ARG A 359 2.39 -18.76 19.07
C ARG A 359 1.81 -17.36 18.94
N GLU A 360 0.64 -17.19 18.32
CA GLU A 360 0.09 -15.88 17.97
C GLU A 360 0.04 -14.93 19.19
N LEU A 361 -0.38 -15.42 20.35
CA LEU A 361 -0.42 -14.64 21.60
C LEU A 361 0.94 -14.08 22.06
N GLU A 362 2.06 -14.58 21.53
CA GLU A 362 3.39 -14.09 21.85
C GLU A 362 3.73 -12.78 21.09
N PHE A 363 3.20 -12.61 19.87
CA PHE A 363 3.61 -11.55 18.93
C PHE A 363 2.47 -10.88 18.16
N ASP A 364 1.21 -11.19 18.46
CA ASP A 364 0.01 -10.59 17.84
C ASP A 364 0.00 -9.06 17.86
N ARG A 365 0.61 -8.43 18.86
CA ARG A 365 0.76 -6.97 18.93
C ARG A 365 1.64 -6.37 17.83
N TYR A 366 2.52 -7.17 17.22
CA TYR A 366 3.47 -6.75 16.20
C TYR A 366 3.05 -7.17 14.81
N TYR A 367 2.07 -8.06 14.69
CA TYR A 367 1.82 -8.77 13.45
C TYR A 367 0.40 -9.34 13.34
N ASP A 368 -0.17 -9.33 12.14
CA ASP A 368 -1.47 -9.94 11.83
C ASP A 368 -1.32 -11.29 11.11
N HIS A 369 -1.64 -12.37 11.83
CA HIS A 369 -1.53 -13.74 11.34
C HIS A 369 -2.43 -14.03 10.14
N MET A 370 -3.67 -13.54 10.18
CA MET A 370 -4.62 -13.77 9.10
C MET A 370 -4.20 -13.05 7.82
N LEU A 371 -3.78 -11.78 7.94
CA LEU A 371 -3.40 -10.98 6.78
C LEU A 371 -2.10 -11.45 6.12
N LEU A 372 -1.07 -11.86 6.88
CA LEU A 372 0.14 -12.38 6.25
C LEU A 372 -0.11 -13.70 5.53
N PHE A 373 -0.73 -14.69 6.19
CA PHE A 373 -0.93 -15.96 5.49
C PHE A 373 -1.93 -15.77 4.34
N GLY A 374 -2.88 -14.84 4.49
CA GLY A 374 -3.72 -14.35 3.40
C GLY A 374 -2.94 -13.71 2.24
N SER A 375 -1.91 -12.92 2.51
CA SER A 375 -1.08 -12.30 1.47
C SER A 375 -0.22 -13.32 0.71
N PHE A 376 0.14 -14.44 1.34
CA PHE A 376 0.85 -15.54 0.69
C PHE A 376 -0.06 -16.46 -0.14
N ASN A 377 -1.38 -16.47 0.08
CA ASN A 377 -2.28 -17.25 -0.78
C ASN A 377 -2.09 -16.90 -2.26
N ARG A 378 -1.85 -15.62 -2.61
CA ARG A 378 -1.57 -15.20 -4.00
C ARG A 378 -0.24 -15.72 -4.55
N VAL A 379 0.77 -15.85 -3.69
CA VAL A 379 2.09 -16.38 -4.06
C VAL A 379 1.99 -17.89 -4.32
N PHE A 380 1.16 -18.59 -3.54
CA PHE A 380 1.00 -20.04 -3.61
C PHE A 380 -0.14 -20.51 -4.52
N ASP A 381 -1.04 -19.64 -4.99
CA ASP A 381 -2.10 -20.01 -5.95
C ASP A 381 -1.48 -20.44 -7.29
N GLU A 382 -1.82 -21.66 -7.72
CA GLU A 382 -1.39 -22.28 -8.99
C GLU A 382 -2.07 -21.61 -10.20
N ARG A 383 -3.25 -21.02 -9.99
CA ARG A 383 -4.04 -20.37 -11.04
C ARG A 383 -3.64 -18.91 -11.13
N LYS A 384 -2.56 -18.61 -11.86
CA LYS A 384 -2.31 -17.24 -12.33
C LYS A 384 -3.41 -16.79 -13.32
N THR A 385 -4.54 -16.39 -12.78
CA THR A 385 -5.42 -15.38 -13.37
C THR A 385 -5.61 -14.34 -12.29
N VAL A 386 -4.72 -13.35 -12.28
CA VAL A 386 -4.93 -12.12 -11.52
C VAL A 386 -6.09 -11.41 -12.20
N GLU A 387 -7.32 -11.82 -11.91
CA GLU A 387 -8.33 -10.79 -11.76
C GLU A 387 -7.87 -9.97 -10.55
N PRO A 388 -7.77 -8.64 -10.67
CA PRO A 388 -7.58 -7.81 -9.50
C PRO A 388 -8.80 -8.09 -8.63
N MET A 389 -8.61 -8.93 -7.62
CA MET A 389 -9.52 -8.97 -6.49
C MET A 389 -9.31 -7.60 -5.84
N LEU A 390 -10.10 -6.63 -6.29
CA LEU A 390 -10.75 -5.64 -5.44
C LEU A 390 -11.49 -6.46 -4.38
N VAL A 391 -10.72 -7.00 -3.43
CA VAL A 391 -11.30 -7.60 -2.24
C VAL A 391 -11.80 -6.41 -1.47
N VAL A 392 -13.10 -6.21 -1.64
CA VAL A 392 -13.99 -5.48 -0.75
C VAL A 392 -13.44 -5.53 0.67
N GLN A 393 -13.06 -4.35 1.20
CA GLN A 393 -12.91 -4.15 2.64
C GLN A 393 -14.22 -4.48 3.36
#